data_AF-A0ABD5LSZ8-F1
#
_entry.id   AF-A0ABD5LSZ8-F1
#
_cell.length_a   1.000
_cell.length_b   1.000
_cell.length_c   1.000
_cell.angle_alpha   90.00
_cell.angle_beta   90.00
_cell.angle_gamma   90.00
#
_symmetry.space_group_name_H-M   'P 1'
#
loop_
_entity.id
_entity.type
_entity.pdbx_description
1 polymer ?
#
loop_
_entity_poly.entity_id
_entity_poly.type
_entity_poly.pdbx_seq_one_letter_code
_entity_poly.pdbx_strand_id
1 'polypeptide(L)'
;MKKYLTQPQGMILVTGPTGSGKTLTLYSCLQYLNKDNRNINSIEDPIELPLHGINQTQITEKAGITFATILRALLRQDPDVIMIGEIRDQQTAEIAIKAAQTGHLVLSTLHTNSTQATLARLANLGIAKDLIDSCVKLIISQRLVRCLCSDCKYQSPEQKNFIINNQQIILPNWQATGCQFCYSGYKGRTAIYDCFELAKQSLPSPYALFNSGIELIKKGSRL
;
A
#
# COMPACT_ATOMS: atom_id res chain seq x y z
N MET A 1 7.92 5.73 -3.11
CA MET A 1 8.06 4.50 -2.29
C MET A 1 9.51 4.16 -1.94
N LYS A 2 10.41 3.84 -2.88
CA LYS A 2 11.81 3.44 -2.58
C LYS A 2 12.55 4.39 -1.62
N LYS A 3 12.43 5.71 -1.84
CA LYS A 3 12.96 6.76 -0.94
C LYS A 3 12.56 6.59 0.53
N TYR A 4 11.35 6.11 0.79
CA TYR A 4 10.82 5.93 2.15
C TYR A 4 11.27 4.61 2.76
N LEU A 5 11.41 3.56 1.95
CA LEU A 5 11.91 2.26 2.41
C LEU A 5 13.37 2.36 2.89
N THR A 6 14.18 3.23 2.30
CA THR A 6 15.58 3.41 2.72
C THR A 6 15.73 4.24 3.99
N GLN A 7 14.66 4.80 4.55
CA GLN A 7 14.73 5.55 5.81
C GLN A 7 15.05 4.61 6.98
N PRO A 8 15.77 5.10 8.01
CA PRO A 8 16.08 4.29 9.19
C PRO A 8 14.82 4.01 10.02
N GLN A 9 13.89 4.97 10.08
CA GLN A 9 12.69 4.86 10.90
C GLN A 9 11.46 5.54 10.28
N GLY A 10 10.30 5.18 10.79
CA GLY A 10 9.00 5.76 10.44
C GLY A 10 8.02 4.70 9.99
N MET A 11 6.79 5.12 9.69
CA MET A 11 5.70 4.23 9.34
C MET A 11 5.23 4.43 7.90
N ILE A 12 5.08 3.33 7.16
CA ILE A 12 4.48 3.30 5.83
C ILE A 12 3.22 2.44 5.89
N LEU A 13 2.10 2.99 5.42
CA LEU A 13 0.81 2.34 5.46
C LEU A 13 0.33 2.04 4.04
N VAL A 14 0.01 0.78 3.77
CA VAL A 14 -0.67 0.38 2.53
C VAL A 14 -2.13 0.11 2.86
N THR A 15 -3.03 0.83 2.22
CA THR A 15 -4.46 0.79 2.51
C THR A 15 -5.28 0.44 1.28
N GLY A 16 -6.52 0.05 1.50
CA GLY A 16 -7.45 -0.38 0.48
C GLY A 16 -8.33 -1.53 0.95
N PRO A 17 -9.38 -1.87 0.18
CA PRO A 17 -10.30 -2.96 0.52
C PRO A 17 -9.61 -4.34 0.44
N THR A 18 -10.35 -5.38 0.84
CA THR A 18 -9.94 -6.77 0.60
C THR A 18 -9.72 -7.01 -0.89
N GLY A 19 -8.66 -7.76 -1.24
CA GLY A 19 -8.31 -8.06 -2.62
C GLY A 19 -7.66 -6.89 -3.39
N SER A 20 -7.30 -5.79 -2.73
CA SER A 20 -6.59 -4.68 -3.38
C SER A 20 -5.09 -4.95 -3.60
N GLY A 21 -4.55 -6.07 -3.10
CA GLY A 21 -3.15 -6.46 -3.29
C GLY A 21 -2.17 -5.86 -2.27
N LYS A 22 -2.65 -5.48 -1.06
CA LYS A 22 -1.81 -4.89 0.00
C LYS A 22 -0.65 -5.80 0.41
N THR A 23 -0.93 -7.08 0.68
CA THR A 23 0.09 -8.07 1.07
C THR A 23 1.18 -8.18 0.01
N LEU A 24 0.81 -8.30 -1.27
CA LEU A 24 1.77 -8.39 -2.37
C LEU A 24 2.67 -7.15 -2.46
N THR A 25 2.09 -5.95 -2.28
CA THR A 25 2.85 -4.70 -2.22
C THR A 25 3.82 -4.70 -1.03
N LEU A 26 3.37 -5.10 0.17
CA LEU A 26 4.25 -5.20 1.34
C LEU A 26 5.36 -6.22 1.15
N TYR A 27 5.07 -7.42 0.63
CA TYR A 27 6.07 -8.44 0.34
C TYR A 27 7.11 -7.94 -0.66
N SER A 28 6.69 -7.20 -1.69
CA SER A 28 7.61 -6.56 -2.63
C SER A 28 8.55 -5.56 -1.95
N CYS A 29 8.07 -4.87 -0.91
CA CYS A 29 8.90 -3.96 -0.10
C CYS A 29 9.89 -4.71 0.77
N LEU A 30 9.43 -5.80 1.41
CA LEU A 30 10.29 -6.62 2.24
C LEU A 30 11.40 -7.26 1.41
N GLN A 31 11.08 -7.82 0.24
CA GLN A 31 12.08 -8.36 -0.69
C GLN A 31 13.07 -7.30 -1.19
N TYR A 32 12.61 -6.05 -1.37
CA TYR A 32 13.50 -4.94 -1.71
C TYR A 32 14.48 -4.64 -0.58
N LEU A 33 14.00 -4.60 0.66
CA LEU A 33 14.78 -4.31 1.88
C LEU A 33 15.71 -5.45 2.30
N ASN A 34 15.34 -6.70 1.98
CA ASN A 34 16.11 -7.90 2.33
C ASN A 34 17.49 -7.98 1.66
N LYS A 35 17.81 -7.03 0.78
CA LYS A 35 19.12 -6.91 0.12
C LYS A 35 20.15 -6.17 0.96
N ASP A 36 19.71 -5.46 2.01
CA ASP A 36 20.52 -4.50 2.75
C ASP A 36 21.08 -5.06 4.08
N ASN A 37 21.13 -6.39 4.24
CA ASN A 37 21.56 -7.09 5.48
C ASN A 37 20.84 -6.58 6.76
N ARG A 38 19.56 -6.22 6.62
CA ARG A 38 18.69 -5.75 7.71
C ARG A 38 18.02 -6.92 8.41
N ASN A 39 17.81 -6.82 9.71
CA ASN A 39 16.97 -7.72 10.48
C ASN A 39 15.48 -7.41 10.24
N ILE A 40 14.85 -8.17 9.34
CA ILE A 40 13.47 -7.95 8.91
C ILE A 40 12.55 -8.99 9.56
N ASN A 41 11.53 -8.50 10.26
CA ASN A 41 10.55 -9.34 10.94
C ASN A 41 9.13 -8.99 10.50
N SER A 42 8.27 -9.99 10.30
CA SER A 42 6.85 -9.79 10.03
C SER A 42 5.94 -10.53 11.01
N ILE A 43 4.75 -9.97 11.20
CA ILE A 43 3.67 -10.53 12.01
C ILE A 43 2.43 -10.64 11.12
N GLU A 44 1.90 -11.84 10.89
CA GLU A 44 0.91 -12.10 9.84
C GLU A 44 -0.20 -13.06 10.27
N ASP A 45 -1.38 -12.97 9.64
CA ASP A 45 -2.58 -13.75 9.98
C ASP A 45 -3.39 -14.09 8.71
N PRO A 46 -3.11 -15.22 8.03
CA PRO A 46 -1.92 -16.09 8.13
C PRO A 46 -0.74 -15.57 7.28
N ILE A 47 0.37 -16.30 7.27
CA ILE A 47 1.45 -16.08 6.29
C ILE A 47 0.98 -16.56 4.91
N GLU A 48 0.92 -15.67 3.91
CA GLU A 48 0.46 -16.00 2.56
C GLU A 48 1.54 -16.70 1.72
N LEU A 49 2.79 -16.25 1.85
CA LEU A 49 3.95 -16.82 1.14
C LEU A 49 5.21 -16.71 2.01
N PRO A 50 5.99 -17.80 2.15
CA PRO A 50 7.28 -17.73 2.81
C PRO A 50 8.28 -16.88 1.99
N LEU A 51 8.95 -15.96 2.66
CA LEU A 51 9.96 -15.06 2.12
C LEU A 51 11.32 -15.41 2.72
N HIS A 52 12.22 -15.95 1.90
CA HIS A 52 13.56 -16.31 2.33
C HIS A 52 14.34 -15.10 2.88
N GLY A 53 14.97 -15.26 4.04
CA GLY A 53 15.75 -14.21 4.70
C GLY A 53 14.93 -13.24 5.56
N ILE A 54 13.61 -13.44 5.67
CA ILE A 54 12.72 -12.64 6.51
C ILE A 54 12.13 -13.54 7.61
N ASN A 55 12.16 -13.05 8.85
CA ASN A 55 11.59 -13.76 9.99
C ASN A 55 10.07 -13.53 10.04
N GLN A 56 9.27 -14.45 9.50
CA GLN A 56 7.81 -14.32 9.48
C GLN A 56 7.18 -15.09 10.63
N THR A 57 6.40 -14.39 11.45
CA THR A 57 5.67 -14.98 12.59
C THR A 57 4.17 -14.96 12.31
N GLN A 58 3.52 -16.12 12.40
CA GLN A 58 2.08 -16.22 12.25
C GLN A 58 1.35 -16.03 13.59
N ILE A 59 0.23 -15.30 13.58
CA ILE A 59 -0.69 -15.18 14.71
C ILE A 59 -1.28 -16.55 15.07
N THR A 60 -1.44 -16.81 16.37
CA THR A 60 -2.16 -17.98 16.88
C THR A 60 -2.99 -17.55 18.09
N GLU A 61 -4.18 -17.01 17.84
CA GLU A 61 -5.04 -16.42 18.88
C GLU A 61 -5.39 -17.42 20.00
N LYS A 62 -5.63 -18.69 19.65
CA LYS A 62 -5.94 -19.77 20.62
C LYS A 62 -4.83 -20.00 21.65
N ALA A 63 -3.59 -19.66 21.30
CA ALA A 63 -2.42 -19.78 22.19
C ALA A 63 -2.07 -18.43 22.86
N GLY A 64 -2.89 -17.38 22.71
CA GLY A 64 -2.61 -16.04 23.21
C GLY A 64 -1.55 -15.27 22.41
N ILE A 65 -1.14 -15.81 21.26
CA ILE A 65 -0.13 -15.23 20.38
C ILE A 65 -0.85 -14.25 19.43
N THR A 66 -1.00 -12.99 19.88
CA THR A 66 -1.67 -11.90 19.14
C THR A 66 -0.66 -10.93 18.51
N PHE A 67 -1.14 -10.02 17.65
CA PHE A 67 -0.32 -8.96 17.04
C PHE A 67 0.45 -8.16 18.09
N ALA A 68 -0.24 -7.66 19.11
CA ALA A 68 0.37 -6.85 20.16
C ALA A 68 1.40 -7.63 20.99
N THR A 69 1.16 -8.92 21.26
CA THR A 69 2.10 -9.76 22.02
C THR A 69 3.38 -10.01 21.24
N ILE A 70 3.27 -10.42 19.97
CA ILE A 70 4.44 -10.66 19.11
C ILE A 70 5.20 -9.35 18.87
N LEU A 71 4.50 -8.25 18.60
CA LEU A 71 5.14 -6.97 18.34
C LEU A 71 5.99 -6.51 19.52
N ARG A 72 5.50 -6.67 20.76
CA ARG A 72 6.32 -6.38 21.97
C ARG A 72 7.52 -7.31 22.09
N ALA A 73 7.41 -8.57 21.67
CA ALA A 73 8.52 -9.51 21.71
C ALA A 73 9.59 -9.16 20.67
N LEU A 74 9.17 -8.82 19.45
CA LEU A 74 10.06 -8.43 18.35
C LEU A 74 10.89 -7.19 18.67
N LEU A 75 10.36 -6.22 19.43
CA LEU A 75 11.15 -5.05 19.84
C LEU A 75 12.37 -5.37 20.72
N ARG A 76 12.49 -6.61 21.23
CA ARG A 76 13.69 -7.10 21.94
C ARG A 76 14.61 -7.97 21.06
N GLN A 77 14.29 -8.12 19.79
CA GLN A 77 15.06 -8.90 18.82
C GLN A 77 15.96 -8.03 17.94
N ASP A 78 16.17 -6.76 18.34
CA ASP A 78 16.94 -5.78 17.57
C ASP A 78 16.53 -5.69 16.07
N PRO A 79 15.22 -5.51 15.76
CA PRO A 79 14.77 -5.47 14.38
C PRO A 79 15.07 -4.12 13.73
N ASP A 80 15.50 -4.11 12.46
CA ASP A 80 15.59 -2.88 11.67
C ASP A 80 14.23 -2.54 11.04
N VAL A 81 13.51 -3.57 10.59
CA VAL A 81 12.26 -3.45 9.86
C VAL A 81 11.22 -4.37 10.49
N ILE A 82 10.04 -3.83 10.76
CA ILE A 82 8.90 -4.56 11.29
C ILE A 82 7.73 -4.43 10.33
N MET A 83 7.20 -5.55 9.87
CA MET A 83 5.94 -5.60 9.12
C MET A 83 4.82 -6.15 9.99
N ILE A 84 3.71 -5.42 10.08
CA ILE A 84 2.51 -5.83 10.79
C ILE A 84 1.43 -6.02 9.75
N GLY A 85 0.93 -7.25 9.58
CA GLY A 85 -0.05 -7.60 8.55
C GLY A 85 -1.20 -6.60 8.47
N GLU A 86 -1.74 -6.20 9.62
CA GLU A 86 -2.68 -5.09 9.72
C GLU A 86 -2.77 -4.50 11.13
N ILE A 87 -3.22 -3.26 11.22
CA ILE A 87 -3.57 -2.60 12.49
C ILE A 87 -5.10 -2.61 12.64
N ARG A 88 -5.61 -3.50 13.50
CA ARG A 88 -7.06 -3.64 13.76
C ARG A 88 -7.52 -2.80 14.96
N ASP A 89 -6.69 -2.74 16.00
CA ASP A 89 -7.02 -2.21 17.33
C ASP A 89 -6.02 -1.14 17.83
N GLN A 90 -6.41 -0.45 18.90
CA GLN A 90 -5.63 0.63 19.53
C GLN A 90 -4.29 0.14 20.07
N GLN A 91 -4.27 -1.04 20.70
CA GLN A 91 -3.08 -1.55 21.35
C GLN A 91 -1.97 -1.82 20.33
N THR A 92 -2.31 -2.49 19.23
CA THR A 92 -1.40 -2.74 18.11
C THR A 92 -0.93 -1.42 17.48
N ALA A 93 -1.83 -0.46 17.28
CA ALA A 93 -1.52 0.85 16.73
C ALA A 93 -0.51 1.63 17.60
N GLU A 94 -0.71 1.66 18.92
CA GLU A 94 0.17 2.36 19.85
C GLU A 94 1.59 1.80 19.85
N ILE A 95 1.72 0.47 19.86
CA ILE A 95 3.04 -0.19 19.85
C ILE A 95 3.73 0.05 18.51
N ALA A 96 2.99 -0.03 17.39
CA ALA A 96 3.52 0.21 16.05
C ALA A 96 4.03 1.65 15.88
N ILE A 97 3.29 2.63 16.38
CA ILE A 97 3.69 4.05 16.37
C ILE A 97 4.91 4.27 17.25
N LYS A 98 4.95 3.70 18.46
CA LYS A 98 6.13 3.76 19.33
C LYS A 98 7.36 3.17 18.65
N ALA A 99 7.25 1.99 18.04
CA ALA A 99 8.33 1.37 17.28
C ALA A 99 8.86 2.29 16.17
N ALA A 100 7.94 2.88 15.38
CA ALA A 100 8.28 3.81 14.31
C ALA A 100 8.95 5.11 14.83
N GLN A 101 8.60 5.53 16.05
CA GLN A 101 9.22 6.68 16.71
C GLN A 101 10.62 6.35 17.23
N THR A 102 10.84 5.14 17.74
CA THR A 102 12.07 4.70 18.40
C THR A 102 13.02 3.95 17.47
N GLY A 103 13.21 4.43 16.24
CA GLY A 103 14.29 3.93 15.37
C GLY A 103 13.94 2.80 14.40
N HIS A 104 12.68 2.36 14.32
CA HIS A 104 12.30 1.23 13.45
C HIS A 104 11.57 1.69 12.19
N LEU A 105 11.80 1.03 11.07
CA LEU A 105 10.94 1.14 9.89
C LEU A 105 9.75 0.19 10.04
N VAL A 106 8.55 0.74 10.14
CA VAL A 106 7.31 -0.03 10.32
C VAL A 106 6.49 -0.01 9.04
N LEU A 107 6.15 -1.19 8.53
CA LEU A 107 5.23 -1.37 7.41
C LEU A 107 3.93 -1.99 7.91
N SER A 108 2.78 -1.46 7.53
CA SER A 108 1.51 -2.07 7.91
C SER A 108 0.36 -1.77 6.95
N THR A 109 -0.80 -2.38 7.22
CA THR A 109 -2.03 -2.13 6.46
C THR A 109 -3.19 -1.67 7.32
N LEU A 110 -4.11 -0.93 6.69
CA LEU A 110 -5.44 -0.63 7.21
C LEU A 110 -6.48 -0.81 6.10
N HIS A 111 -7.69 -1.20 6.46
CA HIS A 111 -8.82 -1.33 5.53
C HIS A 111 -9.59 -0.01 5.40
N THR A 112 -8.93 0.99 4.83
CA THR A 112 -9.51 2.31 4.52
C THR A 112 -9.47 2.57 3.02
N ASN A 113 -10.38 3.43 2.54
CA ASN A 113 -10.56 3.68 1.10
C ASN A 113 -9.85 4.94 0.58
N SER A 114 -9.23 5.71 1.48
CA SER A 114 -8.51 6.94 1.13
C SER A 114 -7.48 7.28 2.20
N THR A 115 -6.57 8.17 1.84
CA THR A 115 -5.59 8.76 2.76
C THR A 115 -6.27 9.44 3.95
N GLN A 116 -7.28 10.29 3.71
CA GLN A 116 -7.98 11.00 4.78
C GLN A 116 -8.69 10.03 5.73
N ALA A 117 -9.31 8.98 5.19
CA ALA A 117 -9.92 7.93 6.01
C ALA A 117 -8.88 7.17 6.84
N THR A 118 -7.65 7.03 6.35
CA THR A 118 -6.55 6.39 7.08
C THR A 118 -6.12 7.22 8.28
N LEU A 119 -5.93 8.54 8.10
CA LEU A 119 -5.60 9.45 9.20
C LEU A 119 -6.72 9.48 10.25
N ALA A 120 -7.97 9.58 9.81
CA ALA A 120 -9.14 9.52 10.71
C ALA A 120 -9.22 8.17 11.44
N ARG A 121 -8.90 7.06 10.78
CA ARG A 121 -8.90 5.73 11.42
C ARG A 121 -7.84 5.64 12.51
N LEU A 122 -6.63 6.16 12.30
CA LEU A 122 -5.59 6.20 13.34
C LEU A 122 -6.03 7.05 14.54
N ALA A 123 -6.64 8.21 14.29
CA ALA A 123 -7.19 9.05 15.35
C ALA A 123 -8.31 8.33 16.13
N ASN A 124 -9.20 7.62 15.44
CA ASN A 124 -10.26 6.81 16.06
C ASN A 124 -9.73 5.62 16.87
N LEU A 125 -8.52 5.15 16.55
CA LEU A 125 -7.79 4.17 17.34
C LEU A 125 -7.05 4.80 18.53
N GLY A 126 -7.25 6.09 18.81
CA GLY A 126 -6.65 6.79 19.95
C GLY A 126 -5.23 7.30 19.72
N ILE A 127 -4.70 7.25 18.49
CA ILE A 127 -3.36 7.77 18.21
C ILE A 127 -3.40 9.30 18.13
N ALA A 128 -2.59 9.95 18.96
CA ALA A 128 -2.47 11.40 18.98
C ALA A 128 -1.95 11.95 17.65
N LYS A 129 -2.50 13.09 17.22
CA LYS A 129 -2.15 13.72 15.94
C LYS A 129 -0.65 13.97 15.77
N ASP A 130 0.01 14.48 16.79
CA ASP A 130 1.45 14.78 16.74
C ASP A 130 2.30 13.51 16.50
N LEU A 131 1.85 12.36 17.00
CA LEU A 131 2.50 11.07 16.75
C LEU A 131 2.26 10.60 15.31
N ILE A 132 1.05 10.78 14.78
CA ILE A 132 0.74 10.48 13.37
C ILE A 132 1.63 11.33 12.46
N ASP A 133 1.67 12.64 12.70
CA ASP A 133 2.40 13.62 11.87
C ASP A 133 3.92 13.40 11.93
N SER A 134 4.46 12.99 13.08
CA SER A 134 5.89 12.72 13.24
C SER A 134 6.32 11.33 12.72
N CYS A 135 5.48 10.30 12.87
CA CYS A 135 5.87 8.91 12.59
C CYS A 135 5.46 8.43 11.20
N VAL A 136 4.25 8.75 10.73
CA VAL A 136 3.74 8.26 9.44
C VAL A 136 4.39 9.04 8.31
N LYS A 137 5.12 8.35 7.44
CA LYS A 137 5.89 8.98 6.34
C LYS A 137 5.16 8.93 5.02
N LEU A 138 4.45 7.82 4.76
CA LEU A 138 3.78 7.55 3.50
C LEU A 138 2.52 6.71 3.73
N ILE A 139 1.39 7.16 3.15
CA ILE A 139 0.16 6.38 3.04
C ILE A 139 -0.06 6.07 1.57
N ILE A 140 -0.35 4.81 1.24
CA ILE A 140 -0.60 4.33 -0.11
C ILE A 140 -1.98 3.72 -0.14
N SER A 141 -2.95 4.41 -0.74
CA SER A 141 -4.26 3.82 -1.04
C SER A 141 -4.18 3.05 -2.36
N GLN A 142 -4.51 1.77 -2.33
CA GLN A 142 -4.33 0.85 -3.45
C GLN A 142 -5.65 0.21 -3.88
N ARG A 143 -5.81 0.04 -5.20
CA ARG A 143 -6.85 -0.81 -5.80
C ARG A 143 -6.26 -1.63 -6.95
N LEU A 144 -6.80 -2.82 -7.18
CA LEU A 144 -6.51 -3.59 -8.40
C LEU A 144 -7.59 -3.31 -9.44
N VAL A 145 -7.18 -3.02 -10.66
CA VAL A 145 -8.05 -2.88 -11.83
C VAL A 145 -7.71 -3.95 -12.85
N ARG A 146 -8.73 -4.42 -13.58
CA ARG A 146 -8.54 -5.40 -14.65
C ARG A 146 -7.87 -4.73 -15.85
N CYS A 147 -6.88 -5.40 -16.44
CA CYS A 147 -6.25 -4.94 -17.67
C CYS A 147 -7.05 -5.42 -18.87
N LEU A 148 -7.22 -4.56 -19.88
CA LEU A 148 -7.79 -4.98 -21.15
C LEU A 148 -6.89 -6.02 -21.81
N CYS A 149 -7.51 -7.01 -22.45
CA CYS A 149 -6.78 -8.03 -23.22
C CYS A 149 -6.00 -7.38 -24.37
N SER A 150 -4.70 -7.68 -24.45
CA SER A 150 -3.83 -7.19 -25.53
C SER A 150 -4.28 -7.61 -26.93
N ASP A 151 -4.94 -8.77 -27.02
CA ASP A 151 -5.23 -9.45 -28.27
C ASP A 151 -6.55 -9.00 -28.90
N CYS A 152 -7.48 -8.48 -28.08
CA CYS A 152 -8.81 -8.10 -28.56
C CYS A 152 -9.24 -6.67 -28.19
N LYS A 153 -8.46 -5.92 -27.40
CA LYS A 153 -8.83 -4.53 -27.06
C LYS A 153 -9.11 -3.72 -28.33
N TYR A 154 -10.21 -2.99 -28.32
CA TYR A 154 -10.64 -2.17 -29.44
C TYR A 154 -10.63 -0.70 -29.02
N GLN A 155 -10.05 0.16 -29.85
CA GLN A 155 -10.14 1.60 -29.65
C GLN A 155 -11.34 2.12 -30.42
N SER A 156 -12.38 2.56 -29.70
CA SER A 156 -13.52 3.22 -30.34
C SER A 156 -13.07 4.52 -31.01
N PRO A 157 -13.67 4.90 -32.17
CA PRO A 157 -13.48 6.22 -32.77
C PRO A 157 -13.91 7.35 -31.83
N GLU A 158 -14.88 7.10 -30.95
CA GLU A 158 -15.29 8.04 -29.90
C GLU A 158 -14.21 8.19 -28.84
N GLN A 159 -13.97 9.40 -28.37
CA GLN A 159 -13.05 9.66 -27.26
C GLN A 159 -13.82 9.77 -25.94
N LYS A 160 -13.19 9.41 -24.82
CA LYS A 160 -13.76 9.67 -23.50
C LYS A 160 -13.33 11.04 -23.01
N ASN A 161 -14.33 11.87 -22.73
CA ASN A 161 -14.16 13.20 -22.17
C ASN A 161 -14.47 13.16 -20.68
N PHE A 162 -13.50 13.54 -19.87
CA PHE A 162 -13.66 13.71 -18.44
C PHE A 162 -13.48 15.18 -18.09
N ILE A 163 -14.30 15.68 -17.18
CA ILE A 163 -14.08 16.98 -16.53
C ILE A 163 -13.55 16.68 -15.14
N ILE A 164 -12.28 16.97 -14.92
CA ILE A 164 -11.62 16.77 -13.64
C ILE A 164 -11.06 18.11 -13.24
N ASN A 165 -11.57 18.64 -12.13
CA ASN A 165 -11.13 19.92 -11.59
C ASN A 165 -11.16 21.08 -12.61
N ASN A 166 -12.29 21.21 -13.31
CA ASN A 166 -12.52 22.20 -14.36
C ASN A 166 -11.56 22.10 -15.57
N GLN A 167 -10.75 21.05 -15.68
CA GLN A 167 -9.96 20.75 -16.86
C GLN A 167 -10.62 19.64 -17.66
N GLN A 168 -10.76 19.87 -18.97
CA GLN A 168 -11.24 18.85 -19.90
C GLN A 168 -10.09 17.93 -20.28
N ILE A 169 -10.34 16.63 -20.16
CA ILE A 169 -9.34 15.60 -20.39
C ILE A 169 -9.91 14.57 -21.34
N ILE A 170 -9.24 14.47 -22.47
CA ILE A 170 -9.63 13.63 -23.57
C ILE A 170 -8.70 12.42 -23.58
N LEU A 171 -9.28 11.23 -23.47
CA LEU A 171 -8.57 9.97 -23.44
C LEU A 171 -9.06 9.03 -24.56
N PRO A 172 -8.18 8.19 -25.11
CA PRO A 172 -8.59 7.10 -25.99
C PRO A 172 -9.64 6.20 -25.30
N ASN A 173 -10.70 5.86 -26.02
CA ASN A 173 -11.75 4.99 -25.51
C ASN A 173 -11.47 3.53 -25.87
N TRP A 174 -10.68 2.87 -25.03
CA TRP A 174 -10.44 1.44 -25.18
C TRP A 174 -11.58 0.63 -24.56
N GLN A 175 -12.09 -0.35 -25.32
CA GLN A 175 -13.20 -1.20 -24.94
C GLN A 175 -12.80 -2.68 -24.88
N ALA A 176 -13.44 -3.41 -23.97
CA ALA A 176 -13.34 -4.85 -23.85
C ALA A 176 -14.35 -5.52 -24.79
N THR A 177 -13.85 -6.23 -25.79
CA THR A 177 -14.66 -6.94 -26.80
C THR A 177 -14.80 -8.43 -26.49
N GLY A 178 -13.73 -9.07 -26.02
CA GLY A 178 -13.68 -10.50 -25.71
C GLY A 178 -13.09 -11.34 -26.85
N CYS A 179 -12.32 -12.36 -26.47
CA CYS A 179 -11.77 -13.39 -27.37
C CYS A 179 -11.43 -14.65 -26.57
N GLN A 180 -11.01 -15.71 -27.26
CA GLN A 180 -10.64 -17.01 -26.66
C GLN A 180 -9.45 -16.97 -25.67
N PHE A 181 -8.63 -15.91 -25.69
CA PHE A 181 -7.43 -15.79 -24.85
C PHE A 181 -7.63 -14.99 -23.55
N CYS A 182 -8.87 -14.56 -23.27
CA CYS A 182 -9.18 -13.65 -22.16
C CYS A 182 -10.50 -13.99 -21.48
N TYR A 183 -10.78 -13.32 -20.36
CA TYR A 183 -12.07 -13.42 -19.67
C TYR A 183 -12.86 -12.12 -19.88
N SER A 184 -13.87 -12.18 -20.75
CA SER A 184 -14.76 -11.06 -21.09
C SER A 184 -14.00 -9.77 -21.50
N GLY A 185 -12.91 -9.92 -22.26
CA GLY A 185 -12.10 -8.80 -22.75
C GLY A 185 -10.99 -8.33 -21.81
N TYR A 186 -10.77 -9.03 -20.68
CA TYR A 186 -9.74 -8.70 -19.70
C TYR A 186 -8.75 -9.84 -19.49
N LYS A 187 -7.47 -9.50 -19.28
CA LYS A 187 -6.40 -10.47 -18.99
C LYS A 187 -5.42 -9.84 -18.00
N GLY A 188 -5.31 -10.43 -16.81
CA GLY A 188 -4.48 -9.89 -15.74
C GLY A 188 -5.09 -8.68 -15.02
N ARG A 189 -4.37 -8.20 -14.01
CA ARG A 189 -4.72 -7.04 -13.19
C ARG A 189 -3.48 -6.18 -12.98
N THR A 190 -3.69 -4.88 -12.84
CA THR A 190 -2.65 -3.94 -12.42
C THR A 190 -3.13 -3.15 -11.22
N ALA A 191 -2.20 -2.62 -10.45
CA ALA A 191 -2.51 -1.79 -9.30
C ALA A 191 -2.53 -0.31 -9.68
N ILE A 192 -3.52 0.41 -9.15
CA ILE A 192 -3.54 1.86 -9.11
C ILE A 192 -3.25 2.30 -7.68
N TYR A 193 -2.42 3.33 -7.54
CA TYR A 193 -1.94 3.82 -6.26
C TYR A 193 -2.22 5.32 -6.14
N ASP A 194 -2.75 5.72 -4.99
CA ASP A 194 -2.77 7.09 -4.53
C ASP A 194 -1.81 7.20 -3.34
N CYS A 195 -0.77 8.01 -3.48
CA CYS A 195 0.35 8.10 -2.54
C CYS A 195 0.36 9.46 -1.85
N PHE A 196 0.27 9.47 -0.53
CA PHE A 196 0.29 10.67 0.28
C PHE A 196 1.52 10.71 1.19
N GLU A 197 2.34 11.74 0.99
CA GLU A 197 3.57 11.99 1.73
C GLU A 197 3.32 13.02 2.85
N LEU A 198 3.45 12.64 4.13
CA LEU A 198 3.20 13.58 5.24
C LEU A 198 4.35 14.59 5.43
N ALA A 199 5.58 14.19 5.11
CA ALA A 199 6.77 15.03 5.29
C ALA A 199 6.80 16.28 4.38
N LYS A 200 5.92 16.35 3.37
CA LYS A 200 5.69 17.55 2.58
C LYS A 200 4.32 18.08 2.99
N GLN A 201 4.28 19.10 3.84
CA GLN A 201 3.05 19.81 4.23
C GLN A 201 2.39 20.61 3.09
N SER A 202 2.58 20.20 1.85
CA SER A 202 1.63 20.43 0.78
C SER A 202 1.10 19.04 0.43
N LEU A 203 -0.19 18.77 0.68
CA LEU A 203 -0.90 17.69 -0.01
C LEU A 203 -0.40 17.76 -1.46
N PRO A 204 0.31 16.75 -2.01
CA PRO A 204 0.58 16.74 -3.44
C PRO A 204 -0.79 16.90 -4.05
N SER A 205 -1.02 18.03 -4.74
CA SER A 205 -2.38 18.31 -5.17
C SER A 205 -2.81 17.09 -5.99
N PRO A 206 -4.04 16.58 -5.82
CA PRO A 206 -4.51 15.38 -6.51
C PRO A 206 -4.16 15.39 -8.01
N TYR A 207 -4.01 16.59 -8.58
CA TYR A 207 -3.55 16.91 -9.93
C TYR A 207 -2.14 16.40 -10.31
N ALA A 208 -1.15 16.43 -9.42
CA ALA A 208 0.22 16.01 -9.78
C ALA A 208 0.31 14.49 -10.01
N LEU A 209 -0.34 13.71 -9.14
CA LEU A 209 -0.49 12.26 -9.29
C LEU A 209 -1.38 11.92 -10.48
N PHE A 210 -2.45 12.69 -10.66
CA PHE A 210 -3.39 12.54 -11.75
C PHE A 210 -2.76 12.78 -13.13
N ASN A 211 -1.97 13.85 -13.32
CA ASN A 211 -1.31 14.15 -14.59
C ASN A 211 -0.32 13.06 -15.02
N SER A 212 0.42 12.49 -14.07
CA SER A 212 1.31 11.35 -14.31
C SER A 212 0.52 10.11 -14.77
N GLY A 213 -0.64 9.87 -14.16
CA GLY A 213 -1.57 8.81 -14.58
C GLY A 213 -2.12 9.03 -15.99
N ILE A 214 -2.50 10.27 -16.34
CA ILE A 214 -2.97 10.63 -17.68
C ILE A 214 -1.87 10.41 -18.73
N GLU A 215 -0.62 10.73 -18.43
CA GLU A 215 0.50 10.51 -19.35
C GLU A 215 0.73 9.02 -19.66
N LEU A 216 0.61 8.15 -18.65
CA LEU A 216 0.69 6.70 -18.83
C LEU A 216 -0.44 6.16 -19.70
N ILE A 217 -1.68 6.63 -19.48
CA ILE A 217 -2.83 6.23 -20.30
C ILE A 217 -2.65 6.69 -21.75
N LYS A 218 -2.19 7.93 -21.96
CA LYS A 218 -1.94 8.50 -23.30
C LYS A 218 -0.87 7.75 -24.07
N LYS A 219 0.20 7.29 -23.40
CA LYS A 219 1.29 6.55 -24.04
C LYS A 219 0.90 5.15 -24.49
N GLY A 220 -0.26 4.62 -24.06
CA GLY A 220 -0.68 3.26 -24.39
C GLY A 220 0.34 2.18 -24.00
N SER A 221 1.34 2.56 -23.19
CA SER A 221 2.48 1.73 -22.84
C SER A 221 1.99 0.54 -22.05
N ARG A 222 2.46 -0.65 -22.45
CA ARG A 222 2.22 -1.90 -21.75
C ARG A 222 2.65 -1.73 -20.29
N LEU A 223 1.68 -1.78 -19.38
CA LEU A 223 1.91 -2.22 -18.01
C LEU A 223 2.16 -3.73 -18.03
#